data_AF-A0A3C1V9C3-F1
#
_entry.id   AF-A0A3C1V9C3-F1
#
_cell.length_a   1.000
_cell.length_b   1.000
_cell.length_c   1.000
_cell.angle_alpha   90.00
_cell.angle_beta   90.00
_cell.angle_gamma   90.00
#
_symmetry.space_group_name_H-M   'P 1'
#
loop_
_entity.id
_entity.type
_entity.pdbx_description
1 polymer ?
#
loop_
_entity_poly.entity_id
_entity_poly.type
_entity_poly.pdbx_seq_one_letter_code
_entity_poly.pdbx_strand_id
1 'polypeptide(L)'
;MTELDDHELLAEFARNESEAAFAALIVRYVNLVYSAALRFTGNPHHAEEITQAVFIVLARKAGSLRPGTVLSGWLYQTARLTA
;
A
#
# COMPACT_ATOMS: atom_id res chain seq x y z
N MET A 1 -11.60 20.76 3.43
CA MET A 1 -10.53 19.99 4.08
C MET A 1 -9.80 19.29 2.95
N THR A 2 -8.65 19.80 2.55
CA THR A 2 -7.89 19.29 1.39
C THR A 2 -7.46 17.86 1.69
N GLU A 3 -8.00 16.91 0.93
CA GLU A 3 -7.54 15.52 0.98
C GLU A 3 -6.08 15.51 0.51
N LEU A 4 -5.15 15.12 1.38
CA LEU A 4 -3.74 15.00 1.02
C LEU A 4 -3.60 13.97 -0.11
N ASP A 5 -2.71 14.24 -1.06
CA ASP A 5 -2.40 13.26 -2.09
C ASP A 5 -1.62 12.07 -1.50
N ASP A 6 -1.47 10.98 -2.25
CA ASP A 6 -0.82 9.78 -1.74
C ASP A 6 0.66 9.99 -1.39
N HIS A 7 1.33 10.90 -2.11
CA HIS A 7 2.73 11.20 -1.87
C HIS A 7 2.89 12.02 -0.58
N GLU A 8 2.00 12.99 -0.35
CA GLU A 8 1.93 13.75 0.90
C GLU A 8 1.65 12.84 2.09
N LEU A 9 0.67 11.94 2.00
CA LEU A 9 0.37 10.97 3.05
C LEU A 9 1.56 10.04 3.33
N LEU A 10 2.22 9.55 2.28
CA LEU A 10 3.37 8.67 2.42
C LEU A 10 4.58 9.40 3.03
N ALA A 11 4.81 10.66 2.65
CA ALA A 11 5.87 11.50 3.20
C ALA A 11 5.60 11.89 4.65
N GLU A 12 4.34 12.10 5.03
CA GLU A 12 3.93 12.36 6.40
C GLU A 12 4.15 11.14 7.28
N PHE A 13 3.75 9.95 6.81
CA PHE A 13 4.04 8.69 7.50
C PHE A 13 5.56 8.45 7.63
N ALA A 14 6.34 8.66 6.56
CA ALA A 14 7.78 8.39 6.57
C ALA A 14 8.59 9.34 7.48
N ARG A 15 8.14 10.59 7.66
CA ARG A 15 8.86 11.59 8.48
C ARG A 15 8.41 11.62 9.93
N ASN A 16 7.11 11.45 10.17
CA ASN A 16 6.50 11.69 11.48
C ASN A 16 5.90 10.42 12.09
N GLU A 17 6.09 9.25 11.46
CA GLU A 17 5.48 7.97 11.87
C GLU A 17 3.95 8.08 12.03
N SER A 18 3.32 8.94 11.21
CA SER A 18 1.91 9.27 11.31
C SER A 18 1.01 8.08 10.95
N GLU A 19 0.50 7.39 11.96
CA GLU A 19 -0.44 6.27 11.81
C GLU A 19 -1.70 6.69 11.05
N ALA A 20 -2.18 7.92 11.27
CA ALA A 20 -3.36 8.45 10.57
C ALA A 20 -3.14 8.58 9.06
N ALA A 21 -1.94 9.03 8.65
CA ALA A 21 -1.58 9.14 7.24
C ALA A 21 -1.49 7.75 6.59
N PHE A 22 -0.91 6.78 7.29
CA PHE A 22 -0.84 5.40 6.82
C PHE A 22 -2.21 4.72 6.74
N ALA A 23 -3.08 4.94 7.72
CA ALA A 23 -4.45 4.43 7.72
C ALA A 23 -5.25 4.97 6.51
N ALA A 24 -5.07 6.25 6.15
CA ALA A 24 -5.70 6.81 4.96
C ALA A 24 -5.23 6.11 3.66
N LEU A 25 -3.94 5.78 3.55
CA LEU A 25 -3.41 5.00 2.43
C LEU A 25 -4.00 3.58 2.39
N ILE A 26 -4.12 2.91 3.54
CA ILE A 26 -4.75 1.59 3.62
C ILE A 26 -6.19 1.65 3.12
N VAL A 27 -7.00 2.58 3.63
CA VAL A 27 -8.41 2.73 3.25
C VAL A 27 -8.56 2.95 1.73
N ARG A 28 -7.67 3.76 1.13
CA ARG A 28 -7.67 4.01 -0.32
C ARG A 28 -7.33 2.78 -1.15
N TYR A 29 -6.39 1.96 -0.68
CA TYR A 29 -5.76 0.95 -1.53
C TYR A 29 -6.05 -0.50 -1.18
N VAL A 30 -6.65 -0.79 -0.03
CA VAL A 30 -6.89 -2.17 0.43
C VAL A 30 -7.66 -2.99 -0.60
N ASN A 31 -8.71 -2.43 -1.20
CA ASN A 31 -9.51 -3.12 -2.21
C ASN A 31 -8.73 -3.42 -3.49
N LEU A 32 -7.83 -2.53 -3.91
CA LEU A 32 -6.96 -2.74 -5.08
C LEU A 32 -5.98 -3.87 -4.83
N VAL A 33 -5.31 -3.85 -3.68
CA VAL A 33 -4.31 -4.87 -3.31
C VAL A 33 -4.98 -6.23 -3.14
N TYR A 34 -6.09 -6.29 -2.40
CA TYR A 34 -6.85 -7.52 -2.19
C TYR A 34 -7.35 -8.11 -3.50
N SER A 35 -7.95 -7.28 -4.37
CA SER A 35 -8.45 -7.76 -5.66
C SER A 35 -7.33 -8.26 -6.58
N ALA A 36 -6.15 -7.65 -6.52
CA ALA A 36 -4.98 -8.12 -7.27
C ALA A 36 -4.49 -9.47 -6.72
N ALA A 37 -4.30 -9.57 -5.40
CA ALA A 37 -3.87 -10.80 -4.75
C ALA A 37 -4.85 -11.96 -5.01
N LEU A 38 -6.16 -11.72 -4.90
CA LEU A 38 -7.19 -12.71 -5.17
C LEU A 38 -7.16 -13.20 -6.62
N ARG A 39 -6.89 -12.32 -7.59
CA ARG A 39 -6.73 -12.71 -9.00
C ARG A 39 -5.50 -13.57 -9.25
N PHE A 40 -4.43 -13.37 -8.49
CA PHE A 40 -3.19 -14.14 -8.64
C PHE A 40 -3.26 -15.50 -7.94
N THR A 41 -3.87 -15.57 -6.76
CA THR A 41 -3.90 -16.80 -5.96
C THR A 41 -5.14 -17.64 -6.16
N GLY A 42 -6.28 -17.04 -6.56
CA GLY A 42 -7.58 -17.70 -6.55
C GLY A 42 -8.08 -18.13 -5.16
N ASN A 43 -7.37 -17.74 -4.08
CA ASN A 43 -7.65 -18.15 -2.72
C ASN A 43 -7.85 -16.90 -1.82
N PRO A 44 -9.06 -16.70 -1.26
CA PRO A 44 -9.36 -15.56 -0.40
C PRO A 44 -8.43 -15.43 0.82
N HIS A 45 -8.07 -16.55 1.46
CA HIS A 45 -7.22 -16.53 2.65
C HIS A 45 -5.79 -16.10 2.32
N HIS A 46 -5.19 -16.66 1.26
CA HIS A 46 -3.89 -16.19 0.79
C HIS A 46 -3.95 -14.72 0.33
N ALA A 47 -5.07 -14.28 -0.26
CA ALA A 47 -5.23 -12.89 -0.67
C ALA A 47 -5.22 -11.92 0.52
N GLU A 48 -5.81 -12.30 1.67
CA GLU A 48 -5.72 -11.52 2.92
C GLU A 48 -4.27 -11.44 3.42
N GLU A 49 -3.56 -12.56 3.47
CA GLU A 49 -2.16 -12.62 3.92
C GLU A 49 -1.24 -11.76 3.03
N ILE A 50 -1.39 -11.87 1.71
CA ILE A 50 -0.65 -11.05 0.75
C ILE A 50 -0.98 -9.57 0.93
N THR A 51 -2.25 -9.23 1.12
CA THR A 51 -2.66 -7.84 1.33
C THR A 51 -1.98 -7.25 2.56
N GLN A 52 -1.97 -7.98 3.68
CA GLN A 52 -1.26 -7.57 4.88
C GLN A 52 0.25 -7.42 4.63
N ALA A 53 0.87 -8.41 3.97
CA ALA A 53 2.30 -8.38 3.65
C ALA A 53 2.68 -7.19 2.78
N VAL A 54 1.85 -6.83 1.79
CA VAL A 54 2.08 -5.66 0.93
C VAL A 54 2.10 -4.37 1.74
N PHE A 55 1.17 -4.16 2.66
CA PHE A 55 1.16 -2.96 3.50
C PHE A 55 2.31 -2.96 4.52
N ILE A 56 2.73 -4.12 5.04
CA ILE A 56 3.96 -4.22 5.84
C ILE A 56 5.20 -3.81 5.02
N VAL A 57 5.29 -4.23 3.76
CA VAL A 57 6.39 -3.85 2.86
C VAL A 57 6.32 -2.36 2.52
N LEU A 58 5.12 -1.80 2.34
CA LEU A 58 4.92 -0.35 2.15
C LEU A 58 5.46 0.42 3.37
N ALA A 59 5.07 0.03 4.58
CA ALA A 59 5.49 0.69 5.81
C ALA A 59 7.03 0.71 5.93
N ARG A 60 7.68 -0.43 5.65
CA ARG A 60 9.15 -0.55 5.68
C ARG A 60 9.86 0.26 4.59
N LYS A 61 9.21 0.49 3.45
CA LYS A 61 9.80 1.16 2.29
C LYS A 61 9.39 2.62 2.12
N ALA A 62 8.46 3.13 2.91
CA ALA A 62 7.87 4.46 2.75
C ALA A 62 8.92 5.57 2.59
N GLY A 63 9.97 5.59 3.42
CA GLY A 63 11.04 6.59 3.34
C GLY A 63 12.04 6.40 2.18
N SER A 64 11.97 5.29 1.44
CA SER A 64 12.86 4.96 0.33
C SER A 64 12.21 5.00 -1.05
N LEU A 65 10.89 5.20 -1.11
CA LEU A 65 10.17 5.34 -2.37
C LEU A 65 10.54 6.66 -3.05
N ARG A 66 10.83 6.59 -4.35
CA ARG A 66 11.27 7.77 -5.11
C ARG A 66 10.11 8.76 -5.24
N PRO A 67 10.38 10.08 -5.18
CA PRO A 67 9.38 11.08 -5.56
C PRO A 67 8.83 10.80 -6.96
N GLY A 68 7.52 10.92 -7.13
CA GLY A 68 6.82 10.59 -8.38
C GLY A 68 6.52 9.10 -8.58
N THR A 69 6.79 8.23 -7.59
CA THR A 69 6.30 6.84 -7.63
C THR A 69 4.77 6.84 -7.62
N VAL A 70 4.17 6.22 -8.65
CA VAL A 70 2.72 6.00 -8.69
C VAL A 70 2.39 4.87 -7.72
N LEU A 71 1.83 5.23 -6.56
CA LEU A 71 1.64 4.29 -5.45
C LEU A 71 0.76 3.09 -5.83
N SER A 72 -0.33 3.32 -6.57
CA SER A 72 -1.20 2.25 -7.06
C SER A 72 -0.46 1.21 -7.92
N GLY A 73 0.41 1.66 -8.81
CA GLY A 73 1.24 0.79 -9.65
C GLY A 73 2.29 0.02 -8.84
N TRP A 74 2.90 0.68 -7.86
CA TRP A 74 3.86 0.05 -6.95
C TRP A 74 3.20 -1.03 -6.08
N LEU A 75 2.01 -0.75 -5.54
CA LEU A 75 1.23 -1.69 -4.72
C LEU A 75 0.78 -2.90 -5.52
N TYR A 76 0.29 -2.69 -6.75
CA TYR A 76 -0.06 -3.79 -7.65
C TYR A 76 1.14 -4.70 -7.96
N GLN A 77 2.29 -4.11 -8.27
CA GLN A 77 3.52 -4.89 -8.51
C GLN A 77 3.98 -5.64 -7.26
N THR A 78 3.89 -5.01 -6.08
CA THR A 78 4.26 -5.67 -4.82
C THR A 78 3.32 -6.83 -4.50
N ALA A 79 2.02 -6.69 -4.73
CA ALA A 79 1.06 -7.78 -4.61
C ALA A 79 1.40 -8.95 -5.55
N ARG A 80 1.75 -8.66 -6.81
CA ARG A 80 2.19 -9.68 -7.79
C ARG A 80 3.45 -10.43 -7.36
N LEU A 81 4.40 -9.75 -6.71
CA LEU A 81 5.66 -10.36 -6.25
C LEU A 81 5.52 -11.15 -4.95
N THR A 82 4.40 -10.98 -4.24
CA THR A 82 4.12 -11.63 -2.96
C THR A 82 3.17 -12.82 -3.11
N ALA A 83 2.40 -12.86 -4.20
CA ALA A 83 1.54 -13.97 -4.61
C ALA A 83 2.34 -15.13 -5.21
#